data_AF-A0A930XPW4-F1
#
_entry.id   AF-A0A930XPW4-F1
#
_cell.length_a   1.000
_cell.length_b   1.000
_cell.length_c   1.000
_cell.angle_alpha   90.00
_cell.angle_beta   90.00
_cell.angle_gamma   90.00
#
_symmetry.space_group_name_H-M   'P 1'
#
loop_
_entity.id
_entity.type
_entity.pdbx_description
1 polymer ?
#
loop_
_entity_poly.entity_id
_entity_poly.type
_entity_poly.pdbx_seq_one_letter_code
_entity_poly.pdbx_strand_id
1 'polypeptide(L)'
;MADERSLQQLIAQIQRCNDTQPSQAIAPFKLDEHNSIRINLRGVNLQGADLRGLNLNGLNLDGANFQDANLEHTQFQNCQLCGCNFTRTILTNADLTQANVQGSTLKYASLQSATLMQAKLNDANCHGAQFQYGNLRTAELSGTRLCDADLSNADLTQAELHRANLIKANLSDAILQNADISNAILSDATLKRAILINANLGGATLHRTNLEHANLERVRLSGAQLRSAKLRHAHLNLANLGRADLRCANLSYAVLTDANLSSADLSGAQLIGANLQHAYLRRANFTIANLTTANLHKADLGNADLSLATLESAILTQAYLGNANLRQTILSRANFSHAILNNAKLILADLSYARMQQARMLHADLSDANVNDADLRQADLRRAYLTNASLINACLREAQLSHSTFLGANFTGADLRSASLASANLTFANLQHAHLADANFNHASLVHVNLAGANTTAAVNMTPANSVEVNSIEAIRTQLEQVDGGLTSRLVDVEDLLRKLDEGLRILTFEIREARAASQPSIPASDLEGYKRLAATYYQQHHVWREAVNEFRTSCTQLRWTLEEAHQAYWDLHTLIRTIGASIVVVLRSWVTLFQLEDEETLDEWDT
;
A
#
# COMPACT_ATOMS: atom_id res chain seq x y z
N MET A 1 62.25 36.21 -3.02
CA MET A 1 62.21 37.12 -4.18
C MET A 1 61.25 36.66 -5.26
N ALA A 2 61.24 35.39 -5.70
CA ALA A 2 60.19 34.87 -6.59
C ALA A 2 58.79 34.91 -5.93
N ASP A 3 58.72 34.56 -4.63
CA ASP A 3 57.51 34.45 -3.79
C ASP A 3 56.70 35.77 -3.70
N GLU A 4 57.38 36.92 -3.48
CA GLU A 4 56.74 38.22 -3.28
C GLU A 4 56.33 38.89 -4.60
N ARG A 5 57.05 38.63 -5.70
CA ARG A 5 56.69 39.10 -7.04
C ARG A 5 55.45 38.40 -7.57
N SER A 6 55.35 37.08 -7.41
CA SER A 6 54.17 36.31 -7.84
C SER A 6 52.93 36.68 -7.03
N LEU A 7 53.09 36.93 -5.72
CA LEU A 7 52.04 37.46 -4.85
C LEU A 7 51.60 38.87 -5.27
N GLN A 8 52.54 39.80 -5.48
CA GLN A 8 52.21 41.15 -5.93
C GLN A 8 51.60 41.16 -7.33
N GLN A 9 51.98 40.24 -8.21
CA GLN A 9 51.39 40.08 -9.55
C GLN A 9 49.96 39.52 -9.47
N LEU A 10 49.71 38.52 -8.62
CA LEU A 10 48.37 37.98 -8.38
C LEU A 10 47.47 39.04 -7.73
N ILE A 11 47.96 39.75 -6.70
CA ILE A 11 47.26 40.87 -6.08
C ILE A 11 47.01 41.98 -7.10
N ALA A 12 48.00 42.33 -7.93
CA ALA A 12 47.83 43.35 -8.97
C ALA A 12 46.86 42.90 -10.07
N GLN A 13 46.80 41.62 -10.41
CA GLN A 13 45.78 41.08 -11.31
C GLN A 13 44.39 41.18 -10.68
N ILE A 14 44.23 40.73 -9.44
CA ILE A 14 42.98 40.85 -8.67
C ILE A 14 42.55 42.31 -8.54
N GLN A 15 43.48 43.23 -8.26
CA GLN A 15 43.21 44.66 -8.20
C GLN A 15 42.83 45.23 -9.57
N ARG A 16 43.52 44.81 -10.65
CA ARG A 16 43.11 45.17 -12.02
C ARG A 16 41.71 44.67 -12.34
N CYS A 17 41.33 43.47 -11.93
CA CYS A 17 39.97 42.94 -12.09
C CYS A 17 38.92 43.82 -11.39
N ASN A 18 39.25 44.40 -10.24
CA ASN A 18 38.36 45.31 -9.51
C ASN A 18 38.29 46.71 -10.15
N ASP A 19 39.35 47.16 -10.84
CA ASP A 19 39.46 48.52 -11.40
C ASP A 19 39.05 48.62 -12.89
N THR A 20 39.12 47.52 -13.66
CA THR A 20 38.77 47.52 -15.09
C THR A 20 37.30 47.18 -15.33
N GLN A 21 36.67 47.87 -16.30
CA GLN A 21 35.31 47.55 -16.76
C GLN A 21 35.19 46.03 -17.09
N PRO A 22 34.03 45.40 -16.78
CA PRO A 22 33.84 43.94 -16.70
C PRO A 22 33.92 43.14 -18.02
N SER A 23 34.61 43.63 -19.05
CA SER A 23 34.59 43.08 -20.41
C SER A 23 35.95 42.65 -20.99
N GLN A 24 37.07 42.84 -20.29
CA GLN A 24 38.39 42.43 -20.79
C GLN A 24 38.88 41.14 -20.13
N ALA A 25 38.92 40.05 -20.91
CA ALA A 25 39.51 38.78 -20.50
C ALA A 25 41.02 38.96 -20.21
N ILE A 26 41.47 38.46 -19.05
CA ILE A 26 42.84 38.62 -18.58
C ILE A 26 43.68 37.41 -19.00
N ALA A 27 44.95 37.64 -19.34
CA ALA A 27 45.88 36.59 -19.73
C ALA A 27 46.09 35.55 -18.60
N PRO A 28 46.12 34.23 -18.91
CA PRO A 28 46.24 33.18 -17.92
C PRO A 28 47.57 33.29 -17.16
N PHE A 29 47.47 33.41 -15.84
CA PHE A 29 48.61 33.39 -14.91
C PHE A 29 48.72 32.00 -14.29
N LYS A 30 49.94 31.46 -14.24
CA LYS A 30 50.22 30.13 -13.67
C LYS A 30 50.97 30.34 -12.36
N LEU A 31 50.34 30.02 -11.23
CA LEU A 31 51.05 29.90 -9.95
C LEU A 31 51.89 28.62 -10.01
N ASP A 32 53.16 28.70 -9.58
CA ASP A 32 53.99 27.51 -9.38
C ASP A 32 53.39 26.69 -8.21
N GLU A 33 53.18 25.38 -8.41
CA GLU A 33 52.50 24.47 -7.46
C GLU A 33 53.09 24.47 -6.03
N HIS A 34 54.35 24.88 -5.88
CA HIS A 34 55.02 24.98 -4.59
C HIS A 34 54.69 26.25 -3.78
N ASN A 35 54.11 27.30 -4.38
CA ASN A 35 53.91 28.61 -3.74
C ASN A 35 52.46 28.90 -3.30
N SER A 36 51.46 28.15 -3.77
CA SER A 36 50.04 28.38 -3.46
C SER A 36 49.69 28.32 -1.97
N ILE A 37 50.41 27.53 -1.17
CA ILE A 37 50.10 27.30 0.25
C ILE A 37 50.37 28.55 1.12
N ARG A 38 51.14 29.55 0.63
CA ARG A 38 51.58 30.71 1.42
C ARG A 38 50.74 31.97 1.25
N ILE A 39 49.86 32.02 0.25
CA ILE A 39 49.07 33.22 -0.07
C ILE A 39 47.70 33.13 0.62
N ASN A 40 47.48 33.99 1.60
CA ASN A 40 46.24 34.06 2.37
C ASN A 40 45.37 35.23 1.88
N LEU A 41 44.24 34.91 1.27
CA LEU A 41 43.26 35.87 0.75
C LEU A 41 41.90 35.72 1.46
N ARG A 42 41.92 35.28 2.74
CA ARG A 42 40.70 35.15 3.54
C ARG A 42 39.91 36.45 3.60
N GLY A 43 38.60 36.33 3.41
CA GLY A 43 37.68 37.47 3.50
C GLY A 43 37.84 38.53 2.39
N VAL A 44 38.62 38.27 1.34
CA VAL A 44 38.80 39.23 0.25
C VAL A 44 37.46 39.51 -0.44
N ASN A 45 37.22 40.77 -0.82
CA ASN A 45 36.04 41.16 -1.57
C ASN A 45 36.36 41.23 -3.08
N LEU A 46 35.72 40.33 -3.82
CA LEU A 46 35.85 40.13 -5.27
C LEU A 46 34.48 40.17 -5.95
N GLN A 47 33.53 40.89 -5.33
CA GLN A 47 32.18 41.02 -5.86
C GLN A 47 32.19 41.62 -7.26
N GLY A 48 31.54 40.94 -8.21
CA GLY A 48 31.41 41.39 -9.60
C GLY A 48 32.72 41.34 -10.41
N ALA A 49 33.81 40.82 -9.85
CA ALA A 49 35.10 40.77 -10.51
C ALA A 49 35.09 39.79 -11.71
N ASP A 50 35.82 40.13 -12.78
CA ASP A 50 36.10 39.20 -13.88
C ASP A 50 37.42 38.47 -13.62
N LEU A 51 37.30 37.17 -13.33
CA LEU A 51 38.37 36.28 -12.87
C LEU A 51 38.49 35.04 -13.76
N ARG A 52 37.97 35.12 -14.99
CA ARG A 52 37.91 33.99 -15.93
C ARG A 52 39.28 33.38 -16.20
N GLY A 53 39.34 32.05 -16.18
CA GLY A 53 40.53 31.25 -16.52
C GLY A 53 41.71 31.41 -15.55
N LEU A 54 41.54 32.14 -14.45
CA LEU A 54 42.61 32.38 -13.50
C LEU A 54 42.94 31.11 -12.71
N ASN A 55 44.22 30.91 -12.39
CA ASN A 55 44.66 29.80 -11.54
C ASN A 55 44.73 30.24 -10.09
N LEU A 56 43.82 29.73 -9.26
CA LEU A 56 43.73 29.98 -7.82
C LEU A 56 44.06 28.73 -6.99
N ASN A 57 44.63 27.69 -7.59
CA ASN A 57 44.80 26.38 -6.96
C ASN A 57 45.52 26.44 -5.62
N GLY A 58 45.02 25.71 -4.64
CA GLY A 58 45.61 25.56 -3.30
C GLY A 58 45.53 26.80 -2.41
N LEU A 59 44.92 27.89 -2.87
CA LEU A 59 44.83 29.12 -2.10
C LEU A 59 43.83 29.00 -0.93
N ASN A 60 44.10 29.77 0.13
CA ASN A 60 43.17 29.97 1.23
C ASN A 60 42.37 31.25 1.00
N LEU A 61 41.10 31.07 0.68
CA LEU A 61 40.13 32.09 0.31
C LEU A 61 38.90 32.04 1.22
N ASP A 62 38.96 31.37 2.38
CA ASP A 62 37.81 31.25 3.28
C ASP A 62 37.15 32.61 3.56
N GLY A 63 35.82 32.63 3.50
CA GLY A 63 35.03 33.84 3.72
C GLY A 63 35.12 34.89 2.62
N ALA A 64 35.82 34.62 1.50
CA ALA A 64 35.87 35.55 0.38
C ALA A 64 34.47 35.79 -0.22
N ASN A 65 34.26 37.03 -0.67
CA ASN A 65 33.02 37.42 -1.34
C ASN A 65 33.24 37.42 -2.85
N PHE A 66 32.71 36.42 -3.53
CA PHE A 66 32.71 36.30 -4.98
C PHE A 66 31.38 36.70 -5.60
N GLN A 67 30.41 37.24 -4.85
CA GLN A 67 29.06 37.46 -5.36
C GLN A 67 29.06 38.16 -6.73
N ASP A 68 28.25 37.69 -7.66
CA ASP A 68 28.14 38.25 -9.02
C ASP A 68 29.43 38.20 -9.87
N ALA A 69 30.51 37.57 -9.39
CA ALA A 69 31.77 37.46 -10.12
C ALA A 69 31.68 36.47 -11.29
N ASN A 70 32.53 36.71 -12.30
CA ASN A 70 32.73 35.81 -13.41
C ASN A 70 33.99 34.96 -13.19
N LEU A 71 33.80 33.68 -12.91
CA LEU A 71 34.81 32.66 -12.60
C LEU A 71 34.77 31.52 -13.64
N GLU A 72 34.36 31.81 -14.86
CA GLU A 72 34.33 30.83 -15.93
C GLU A 72 35.74 30.27 -16.18
N HIS A 73 35.88 28.95 -16.30
CA HIS A 73 37.16 28.24 -16.48
C HIS A 73 38.21 28.46 -15.37
N THR A 74 37.86 29.10 -14.24
CA THR A 74 38.80 29.33 -13.14
C THR A 74 39.19 28.01 -12.48
N GLN A 75 40.45 27.89 -12.09
CA GLN A 75 41.02 26.72 -11.43
C GLN A 75 41.05 26.95 -9.91
N PHE A 76 40.34 26.11 -9.17
CA PHE A 76 40.18 26.13 -7.71
C PHE A 76 40.60 24.80 -7.06
N GLN A 77 41.42 23.99 -7.74
CA GLN A 77 41.78 22.69 -7.23
C GLN A 77 42.47 22.82 -5.85
N ASN A 78 42.04 22.02 -4.88
CA ASN A 78 42.57 22.00 -3.51
C ASN A 78 42.41 23.30 -2.70
N CYS A 79 41.57 24.25 -3.14
CA CYS A 79 41.40 25.51 -2.42
C CYS A 79 40.62 25.35 -1.10
N GLN A 80 40.93 26.22 -0.13
CA GLN A 80 40.08 26.44 1.04
C GLN A 80 39.14 27.61 0.74
N LEU A 81 37.84 27.33 0.68
CA LEU A 81 36.77 28.23 0.29
C LEU A 81 35.61 28.15 1.31
N CYS A 82 35.90 27.87 2.58
CA CYS A 82 34.86 27.70 3.59
C CYS A 82 34.12 29.02 3.82
N GLY A 83 32.78 28.97 3.87
CA GLY A 83 31.95 30.14 4.17
C GLY A 83 32.03 31.27 3.13
N CYS A 84 32.50 30.99 1.92
CA CYS A 84 32.54 31.96 0.83
C CYS A 84 31.14 32.33 0.32
N ASN A 85 31.02 33.52 -0.28
CA ASN A 85 29.81 33.95 -0.97
C ASN A 85 29.97 33.86 -2.48
N PHE A 86 29.44 32.79 -3.08
CA PHE A 86 29.32 32.55 -4.52
C PHE A 86 27.90 32.82 -5.05
N THR A 87 27.14 33.69 -4.39
CA THR A 87 25.77 33.97 -4.84
C THR A 87 25.80 34.59 -6.26
N ARG A 88 25.02 34.00 -7.19
CA ARG A 88 24.92 34.41 -8.61
C ARG A 88 26.26 34.45 -9.36
N THR A 89 27.26 33.69 -8.93
CA THR A 89 28.55 33.62 -9.65
C THR A 89 28.45 32.76 -10.90
N ILE A 90 29.24 33.11 -11.92
CA ILE A 90 29.42 32.26 -13.10
C ILE A 90 30.65 31.38 -12.85
N LEU A 91 30.46 30.10 -12.58
CA LEU A 91 31.48 29.07 -12.37
C LEU A 91 31.45 28.03 -13.50
N THR A 92 30.91 28.39 -14.66
CA THR A 92 30.79 27.49 -15.81
C THR A 92 32.18 26.98 -16.21
N ASN A 93 32.31 25.66 -16.39
CA ASN A 93 33.59 24.98 -16.68
C ASN A 93 34.72 25.21 -15.65
N ALA A 94 34.43 25.73 -14.45
CA ALA A 94 35.44 25.88 -13.41
C ALA A 94 35.85 24.51 -12.83
N ASP A 95 37.08 24.40 -12.34
CA ASP A 95 37.60 23.18 -11.71
C ASP A 95 37.75 23.38 -10.19
N LEU A 96 36.80 22.85 -9.43
CA LEU A 96 36.77 22.82 -7.97
C LEU A 96 37.17 21.45 -7.41
N THR A 97 37.94 20.65 -8.14
CA THR A 97 38.37 19.32 -7.67
C THR A 97 39.06 19.42 -6.31
N GLN A 98 38.59 18.62 -5.35
CA GLN A 98 39.08 18.61 -3.95
C GLN A 98 39.00 19.96 -3.21
N ALA A 99 38.28 20.94 -3.76
CA ALA A 99 38.08 22.23 -3.10
C ALA A 99 37.15 22.09 -1.90
N ASN A 100 37.41 22.85 -0.84
CA ASN A 100 36.59 22.88 0.36
C ASN A 100 35.67 24.10 0.36
N VAL A 101 34.43 23.95 -0.08
CA VAL A 101 33.40 24.99 -0.10
C VAL A 101 32.36 24.80 1.03
N GLN A 102 32.72 24.09 2.11
CA GLN A 102 31.84 23.82 3.24
C GLN A 102 31.20 25.09 3.80
N GLY A 103 29.88 25.04 4.06
CA GLY A 103 29.11 26.17 4.60
C GLY A 103 29.03 27.42 3.72
N SER A 104 29.56 27.37 2.50
CA SER A 104 29.47 28.49 1.56
C SER A 104 28.07 28.66 0.99
N THR A 105 27.76 29.87 0.50
CA THR A 105 26.53 30.11 -0.27
C THR A 105 26.84 30.11 -1.75
N LEU A 106 26.24 29.19 -2.50
CA LEU A 106 26.29 29.09 -3.96
C LEU A 106 24.91 29.36 -4.58
N LYS A 107 24.07 30.15 -3.91
CA LYS A 107 22.71 30.42 -4.36
C LYS A 107 22.69 30.97 -5.78
N TYR A 108 21.93 30.34 -6.67
CA TYR A 108 21.80 30.73 -8.07
C TYR A 108 23.13 30.83 -8.84
N ALA A 109 24.20 30.18 -8.37
CA ALA A 109 25.45 30.11 -9.10
C ALA A 109 25.30 29.21 -10.35
N SER A 110 25.96 29.60 -11.44
CA SER A 110 26.07 28.77 -12.65
C SER A 110 27.30 27.88 -12.56
N LEU A 111 27.13 26.60 -12.25
CA LEU A 111 28.17 25.56 -12.22
C LEU A 111 28.04 24.58 -13.39
N GLN A 112 27.46 25.03 -14.51
CA GLN A 112 27.30 24.18 -15.69
C GLN A 112 28.66 23.63 -16.14
N SER A 113 28.73 22.32 -16.35
CA SER A 113 29.95 21.60 -16.74
C SER A 113 31.15 21.79 -15.80
N ALA A 114 30.96 22.32 -14.59
CA ALA A 114 32.02 22.46 -13.61
C ALA A 114 32.46 21.09 -13.08
N THR A 115 33.75 20.98 -12.72
CA THR A 115 34.30 19.77 -12.09
C THR A 115 34.36 19.99 -10.58
N LEU A 116 33.65 19.19 -9.81
CA LEU A 116 33.60 19.21 -8.34
C LEU A 116 33.97 17.83 -7.76
N MET A 117 34.82 17.07 -8.46
CA MET A 117 35.24 15.76 -7.99
C MET A 117 35.87 15.86 -6.61
N GLN A 118 35.40 15.06 -5.65
CA GLN A 118 35.89 15.05 -4.26
C GLN A 118 35.82 16.43 -3.55
N ALA A 119 35.04 17.37 -4.09
CA ALA A 119 34.84 18.66 -3.44
C ALA A 119 34.00 18.49 -2.16
N LYS A 120 34.27 19.33 -1.16
CA LYS A 120 33.53 19.34 0.11
C LYS A 120 32.50 20.44 0.10
N LEU A 121 31.24 20.07 0.00
CA LEU A 121 30.05 20.95 -0.04
C LEU A 121 29.14 20.78 1.18
N ASN A 122 29.62 20.11 2.22
CA ASN A 122 28.84 19.87 3.43
C ASN A 122 28.20 21.18 3.94
N ASP A 123 26.91 21.13 4.26
CA ASP A 123 26.12 22.28 4.75
C ASP A 123 26.10 23.54 3.85
N ALA A 124 26.62 23.45 2.62
CA ALA A 124 26.60 24.58 1.69
C ALA A 124 25.16 24.89 1.24
N ASN A 125 24.92 26.17 0.93
CA ASN A 125 23.63 26.62 0.41
C ASN A 125 23.67 26.76 -1.10
N CYS A 126 23.28 25.71 -1.80
CA CYS A 126 23.23 25.62 -3.27
C CYS A 126 21.80 25.82 -3.82
N HIS A 127 20.93 26.54 -3.10
CA HIS A 127 19.56 26.76 -3.55
C HIS A 127 19.52 27.44 -4.93
N GLY A 128 18.81 26.83 -5.87
CA GLY A 128 18.69 27.32 -7.25
C GLY A 128 19.99 27.30 -8.07
N ALA A 129 21.05 26.67 -7.58
CA ALA A 129 22.31 26.54 -8.31
C ALA A 129 22.15 25.61 -9.53
N GLN A 130 22.93 25.87 -10.57
CA GLN A 130 22.84 25.20 -11.87
C GLN A 130 24.06 24.31 -12.10
N PHE A 131 23.96 23.02 -11.83
CA PHE A 131 25.02 22.00 -11.94
C PHE A 131 24.89 21.13 -13.20
N GLN A 132 24.20 21.59 -14.24
CA GLN A 132 23.93 20.74 -15.40
C GLN A 132 25.24 20.24 -16.02
N TYR A 133 25.32 18.94 -16.33
CA TYR A 133 26.52 18.28 -16.84
C TYR A 133 27.76 18.37 -15.92
N GLY A 134 27.60 18.82 -14.68
CA GLY A 134 28.68 18.91 -13.72
C GLY A 134 29.20 17.53 -13.31
N ASN A 135 30.50 17.46 -12.99
CA ASN A 135 31.13 16.24 -12.48
C ASN A 135 31.30 16.36 -10.96
N LEU A 136 30.36 15.80 -10.20
CA LEU A 136 30.33 15.76 -8.73
C LEU A 136 30.68 14.38 -8.18
N ARG A 137 31.44 13.58 -8.91
CA ARG A 137 31.83 12.23 -8.46
C ARG A 137 32.52 12.31 -7.11
N THR A 138 32.10 11.45 -6.18
CA THR A 138 32.67 11.37 -4.82
C THR A 138 32.64 12.69 -4.03
N ALA A 139 31.80 13.67 -4.41
CA ALA A 139 31.66 14.91 -3.67
C ALA A 139 30.93 14.69 -2.33
N GLU A 140 31.36 15.42 -1.30
CA GLU A 140 30.72 15.41 0.02
C GLU A 140 29.63 16.49 0.06
N LEU A 141 28.36 16.09 -0.02
CA LEU A 141 27.17 16.95 -0.13
C LEU A 141 26.23 16.75 1.07
N SER A 142 26.76 16.31 2.21
CA SER A 142 25.94 15.99 3.37
C SER A 142 25.33 17.27 3.94
N GLY A 143 24.02 17.26 4.18
CA GLY A 143 23.28 18.43 4.69
C GLY A 143 23.16 19.62 3.71
N THR A 144 23.72 19.53 2.50
CA THR A 144 23.67 20.62 1.51
C THR A 144 22.23 20.99 1.15
N ARG A 145 21.96 22.30 1.02
CA ARG A 145 20.66 22.80 0.56
C ARG A 145 20.66 22.94 -0.96
N LEU A 146 20.05 21.99 -1.65
CA LEU A 146 19.90 21.92 -3.10
C LEU A 146 18.45 22.17 -3.55
N CYS A 147 17.64 22.85 -2.73
CA CYS A 147 16.27 23.22 -3.10
C CYS A 147 16.25 23.95 -4.46
N ASP A 148 15.41 23.51 -5.39
CA ASP A 148 15.26 24.09 -6.73
C ASP A 148 16.55 24.10 -7.58
N ALA A 149 17.60 23.38 -7.17
CA ALA A 149 18.83 23.26 -7.96
C ALA A 149 18.61 22.39 -9.20
N ASP A 150 19.35 22.69 -10.27
CA ASP A 150 19.34 21.90 -11.51
C ASP A 150 20.62 21.09 -11.64
N LEU A 151 20.55 19.80 -11.31
CA LEU A 151 21.59 18.80 -11.46
C LEU A 151 21.33 17.87 -12.65
N SER A 152 20.55 18.30 -13.64
CA SER A 152 20.26 17.45 -14.80
C SER A 152 21.54 17.06 -15.55
N ASN A 153 21.64 15.79 -15.95
CA ASN A 153 22.82 15.20 -16.59
C ASN A 153 24.12 15.26 -15.76
N ALA A 154 24.07 15.62 -14.47
CA ALA A 154 25.26 15.64 -13.63
C ALA A 154 25.72 14.21 -13.27
N ASP A 155 27.04 14.03 -13.10
CA ASP A 155 27.61 12.80 -12.56
C ASP A 155 27.84 12.93 -11.04
N LEU A 156 26.99 12.30 -10.27
CA LEU A 156 27.01 12.19 -8.81
C LEU A 156 27.41 10.77 -8.35
N THR A 157 28.12 10.02 -9.19
CA THR A 157 28.59 8.66 -8.84
C THR A 157 29.37 8.70 -7.52
N GLN A 158 28.97 7.85 -6.57
CA GLN A 158 29.56 7.77 -5.22
C GLN A 158 29.52 9.08 -4.41
N ALA A 159 28.69 10.06 -4.76
CA ALA A 159 28.53 11.27 -3.98
C ALA A 159 27.78 10.99 -2.65
N GLU A 160 28.09 11.77 -1.61
CA GLU A 160 27.49 11.67 -0.29
C GLU A 160 26.46 12.77 -0.07
N LEU A 161 25.19 12.51 -0.36
CA LEU A 161 24.04 13.42 -0.19
C LEU A 161 23.21 13.10 1.07
N HIS A 162 23.79 12.45 2.10
CA HIS A 162 23.06 12.10 3.32
C HIS A 162 22.45 13.37 3.96
N ARG A 163 21.14 13.33 4.27
CA ARG A 163 20.37 14.48 4.80
C ARG A 163 20.35 15.74 3.92
N ALA A 164 20.76 15.67 2.65
CA ALA A 164 20.67 16.80 1.75
C ALA A 164 19.19 17.20 1.52
N ASN A 165 18.95 18.48 1.29
CA ASN A 165 17.62 18.99 0.94
C ASN A 165 17.54 19.23 -0.57
N LEU A 166 16.85 18.34 -1.27
CA LEU A 166 16.68 18.31 -2.73
C LEU A 166 15.23 18.63 -3.13
N ILE A 167 14.47 19.33 -2.29
CA ILE A 167 13.07 19.69 -2.61
C ILE A 167 13.02 20.40 -3.97
N LYS A 168 12.19 19.89 -4.88
CA LYS A 168 12.02 20.41 -6.25
C LYS A 168 13.29 20.45 -7.11
N ALA A 169 14.38 19.82 -6.69
CA ALA A 169 15.59 19.75 -7.49
C ALA A 169 15.33 18.95 -8.78
N ASN A 170 15.98 19.34 -9.87
CA ASN A 170 15.98 18.60 -11.12
C ASN A 170 17.24 17.73 -11.21
N LEU A 171 17.10 16.42 -11.12
CA LEU A 171 18.14 15.41 -11.35
C LEU A 171 17.79 14.52 -12.55
N SER A 172 17.06 15.05 -13.53
CA SER A 172 16.75 14.30 -14.76
C SER A 172 18.04 13.84 -15.43
N ASP A 173 18.10 12.59 -15.84
CA ASP A 173 19.28 11.98 -16.51
C ASP A 173 20.58 12.01 -15.69
N ALA A 174 20.53 12.33 -14.40
CA ALA A 174 21.71 12.33 -13.54
C ALA A 174 22.20 10.91 -13.23
N ILE A 175 23.51 10.75 -13.04
CA ILE A 175 24.14 9.48 -12.65
C ILE A 175 24.40 9.52 -11.15
N LEU A 176 23.67 8.73 -10.37
CA LEU A 176 23.75 8.63 -8.91
C LEU A 176 24.19 7.22 -8.48
N GLN A 177 24.94 6.52 -9.34
CA GLN A 177 25.36 5.15 -9.07
C GLN A 177 26.19 5.08 -7.78
N ASN A 178 25.83 4.17 -6.87
CA ASN A 178 26.45 4.02 -5.56
C ASN A 178 26.44 5.28 -4.67
N ALA A 179 25.62 6.31 -4.97
CA ALA A 179 25.51 7.50 -4.13
C ALA A 179 24.80 7.19 -2.81
N ASP A 180 25.17 7.89 -1.74
CA ASP A 180 24.42 7.86 -0.48
C ASP A 180 23.47 9.06 -0.42
N ILE A 181 22.18 8.82 -0.57
CA ILE A 181 21.10 9.81 -0.52
C ILE A 181 20.16 9.48 0.66
N SER A 182 20.66 8.74 1.66
CA SER A 182 19.85 8.31 2.79
C SER A 182 19.39 9.50 3.63
N ASN A 183 18.16 9.43 4.13
CA ASN A 183 17.52 10.49 4.92
C ASN A 183 17.47 11.87 4.24
N ALA A 184 17.73 11.96 2.94
CA ALA A 184 17.59 13.20 2.19
C ALA A 184 16.10 13.52 1.95
N ILE A 185 15.82 14.79 1.64
CA ILE A 185 14.47 15.27 1.35
C ILE A 185 14.35 15.56 -0.14
N LEU A 186 13.67 14.70 -0.89
CA LEU A 186 13.47 14.79 -2.35
C LEU A 186 12.01 15.10 -2.74
N SER A 187 11.21 15.62 -1.81
CA SER A 187 9.80 15.94 -2.09
C SER A 187 9.68 16.83 -3.33
N ASP A 188 8.81 16.45 -4.25
CA ASP A 188 8.57 17.13 -5.53
C ASP A 188 9.81 17.23 -6.47
N ALA A 189 10.92 16.54 -6.17
CA ALA A 189 12.08 16.49 -7.07
C ALA A 189 11.80 15.67 -8.34
N THR A 190 12.60 15.90 -9.38
CA THR A 190 12.54 15.12 -10.62
C THR A 190 13.82 14.31 -10.80
N LEU A 191 13.70 12.99 -10.82
CA LEU A 191 14.76 12.00 -11.10
C LEU A 191 14.41 11.16 -12.34
N LYS A 192 13.70 11.76 -13.31
CA LYS A 192 13.27 11.07 -14.53
C LYS A 192 14.50 10.55 -15.29
N ARG A 193 14.50 9.27 -15.67
CA ARG A 193 15.61 8.57 -16.35
C ARG A 193 16.97 8.58 -15.60
N ALA A 194 16.99 8.99 -14.33
CA ALA A 194 18.21 8.97 -13.54
C ALA A 194 18.72 7.54 -13.30
N ILE A 195 20.03 7.39 -13.12
CA ILE A 195 20.70 6.10 -12.87
C ILE A 195 21.07 6.02 -11.39
N LEU A 196 20.32 5.25 -10.60
CA LEU A 196 20.48 5.09 -9.15
C LEU A 196 20.91 3.66 -8.76
N ILE A 197 21.62 2.97 -9.64
CA ILE A 197 22.03 1.58 -9.41
C ILE A 197 22.86 1.49 -8.12
N ASN A 198 22.47 0.60 -7.20
CA ASN A 198 23.05 0.41 -5.86
C ASN A 198 23.04 1.67 -4.96
N ALA A 199 22.30 2.73 -5.29
CA ALA A 199 22.23 3.92 -4.44
C ALA A 199 21.53 3.62 -3.11
N ASN A 200 21.90 4.37 -2.06
CA ASN A 200 21.24 4.29 -0.76
C ASN A 200 20.24 5.42 -0.59
N LEU A 201 18.95 5.10 -0.52
CA LEU A 201 17.85 6.03 -0.24
C LEU A 201 17.07 5.61 1.02
N GLY A 202 17.69 4.85 1.92
CA GLY A 202 17.07 4.40 3.16
C GLY A 202 16.56 5.59 3.99
N GLY A 203 15.30 5.54 4.42
CA GLY A 203 14.64 6.60 5.20
C GLY A 203 14.47 7.94 4.48
N ALA A 204 14.79 8.04 3.18
CA ALA A 204 14.63 9.28 2.43
C ALA A 204 13.14 9.63 2.22
N THR A 205 12.88 10.93 2.05
CA THR A 205 11.55 11.46 1.79
C THR A 205 11.37 11.73 0.30
N LEU A 206 10.58 10.90 -0.39
CA LEU A 206 10.32 10.94 -1.83
C LEU A 206 8.85 11.23 -2.17
N HIS A 207 8.17 12.04 -1.35
CA HIS A 207 6.79 12.40 -1.60
C HIS A 207 6.62 13.09 -2.95
N ARG A 208 5.73 12.55 -3.80
CA ARG A 208 5.43 13.10 -5.15
C ARG A 208 6.64 13.22 -6.08
N THR A 209 7.77 12.60 -5.75
CA THR A 209 8.98 12.60 -6.56
C THR A 209 8.74 11.89 -7.89
N ASN A 210 9.29 12.45 -8.97
CA ASN A 210 9.20 11.84 -10.30
C ASN A 210 10.40 10.94 -10.59
N LEU A 211 10.20 9.63 -10.58
CA LEU A 211 11.17 8.56 -10.87
C LEU A 211 10.79 7.78 -12.14
N GLU A 212 9.98 8.37 -13.04
CA GLU A 212 9.60 7.71 -14.28
C GLU A 212 10.84 7.32 -15.09
N HIS A 213 10.86 6.07 -15.59
CA HIS A 213 11.97 5.48 -16.34
C HIS A 213 13.33 5.47 -15.62
N ALA A 214 13.39 5.75 -14.32
CA ALA A 214 14.65 5.70 -13.58
C ALA A 214 15.16 4.27 -13.46
N ASN A 215 16.48 4.10 -13.51
CA ASN A 215 17.13 2.84 -13.19
C ASN A 215 17.46 2.78 -11.69
N LEU A 216 16.65 2.04 -10.95
CA LEU A 216 16.71 1.84 -9.51
C LEU A 216 17.14 0.40 -9.16
N GLU A 217 17.86 -0.27 -10.05
CA GLU A 217 18.34 -1.63 -9.83
C GLU A 217 19.17 -1.71 -8.53
N ARG A 218 18.83 -2.66 -7.65
CA ARG A 218 19.49 -2.90 -6.36
C ARG A 218 19.51 -1.70 -5.41
N VAL A 219 18.65 -0.71 -5.63
CA VAL A 219 18.54 0.45 -4.77
C VAL A 219 18.09 0.06 -3.35
N ARG A 220 18.57 0.77 -2.33
CA ARG A 220 18.11 0.59 -0.94
C ARG A 220 17.10 1.67 -0.60
N LEU A 221 15.82 1.31 -0.49
CA LEU A 221 14.68 2.18 -0.17
C LEU A 221 13.97 1.74 1.13
N SER A 222 14.62 0.94 1.98
CA SER A 222 14.01 0.44 3.22
C SER A 222 13.54 1.61 4.09
N GLY A 223 12.26 1.59 4.46
CA GLY A 223 11.61 2.65 5.27
C GLY A 223 11.50 4.02 4.59
N ALA A 224 11.76 4.14 3.28
CA ALA A 224 11.62 5.39 2.55
C ALA A 224 10.14 5.79 2.38
N GLN A 225 9.89 7.10 2.26
CA GLN A 225 8.55 7.67 2.12
C GLN A 225 8.27 8.05 0.67
N LEU A 226 7.68 7.15 -0.11
CA LEU A 226 7.38 7.29 -1.54
C LEU A 226 5.89 7.58 -1.82
N ARG A 227 5.14 8.13 -0.85
CA ARG A 227 3.72 8.42 -1.04
C ARG A 227 3.49 9.30 -2.25
N SER A 228 2.60 8.86 -3.14
CA SER A 228 2.28 9.50 -4.42
C SER A 228 3.47 9.70 -5.38
N ALA A 229 4.57 8.97 -5.20
CA ALA A 229 5.69 9.00 -6.13
C ALA A 229 5.29 8.45 -7.51
N LYS A 230 5.94 8.96 -8.57
CA LYS A 230 5.73 8.52 -9.95
C LYS A 230 6.87 7.58 -10.34
N LEU A 231 6.59 6.29 -10.48
CA LEU A 231 7.54 5.21 -10.75
C LEU A 231 7.20 4.45 -12.04
N ARG A 232 6.38 5.04 -12.91
CA ARG A 232 5.93 4.39 -14.14
C ARG A 232 7.15 4.02 -15.01
N HIS A 233 7.19 2.78 -15.48
CA HIS A 233 8.32 2.21 -16.23
C HIS A 233 9.68 2.23 -15.50
N ALA A 234 9.73 2.42 -14.18
CA ALA A 234 10.99 2.39 -13.43
C ALA A 234 11.54 0.94 -13.31
N HIS A 235 12.86 0.80 -13.30
CA HIS A 235 13.54 -0.50 -13.15
C HIS A 235 13.98 -0.68 -11.70
N LEU A 236 13.28 -1.50 -10.93
CA LEU A 236 13.46 -1.77 -9.50
C LEU A 236 13.92 -3.22 -9.23
N ASN A 237 14.55 -3.88 -10.20
CA ASN A 237 15.05 -5.25 -10.03
C ASN A 237 15.96 -5.33 -8.80
N LEU A 238 15.73 -6.35 -7.95
CA LEU A 238 16.49 -6.58 -6.71
C LEU A 238 16.50 -5.40 -5.72
N ALA A 239 15.59 -4.42 -5.88
CA ALA A 239 15.50 -3.28 -4.97
C ALA A 239 14.99 -3.71 -3.59
N ASN A 240 15.46 -3.03 -2.54
CA ASN A 240 14.96 -3.23 -1.18
C ASN A 240 14.02 -2.09 -0.78
N LEU A 241 12.71 -2.30 -0.86
CA LEU A 241 11.64 -1.40 -0.42
C LEU A 241 10.96 -1.90 0.86
N GLY A 242 11.64 -2.72 1.68
CA GLY A 242 11.06 -3.23 2.92
C GLY A 242 10.56 -2.09 3.82
N ARG A 243 9.30 -2.20 4.30
CA ARG A 243 8.64 -1.17 5.14
C ARG A 243 8.52 0.22 4.50
N ALA A 244 8.70 0.35 3.18
CA ALA A 244 8.52 1.63 2.50
C ALA A 244 7.03 2.03 2.48
N ASP A 245 6.77 3.35 2.50
CA ASP A 245 5.43 3.92 2.29
C ASP A 245 5.27 4.26 0.80
N LEU A 246 4.52 3.45 0.07
CA LEU A 246 4.22 3.57 -1.37
C LEU A 246 2.75 3.93 -1.61
N ARG A 247 2.05 4.47 -0.60
CA ARG A 247 0.62 4.77 -0.71
C ARG A 247 0.34 5.69 -1.89
N CYS A 248 -0.65 5.32 -2.70
CA CYS A 248 -1.04 6.05 -3.90
C CYS A 248 0.09 6.29 -4.92
N ALA A 249 1.21 5.57 -4.84
CA ALA A 249 2.29 5.68 -5.81
C ALA A 249 1.88 5.05 -7.15
N ASN A 250 2.45 5.53 -8.26
CA ASN A 250 2.22 4.96 -9.58
C ASN A 250 3.42 4.13 -10.03
N LEU A 251 3.33 2.81 -9.88
CA LEU A 251 4.29 1.81 -10.35
C LEU A 251 3.83 1.08 -11.63
N SER A 252 2.90 1.67 -12.41
CA SER A 252 2.41 1.02 -13.63
C SER A 252 3.56 0.68 -14.57
N TYR A 253 3.59 -0.55 -15.07
CA TYR A 253 4.65 -1.08 -15.93
C TYR A 253 6.07 -1.02 -15.35
N ALA A 254 6.23 -0.83 -14.03
CA ALA A 254 7.52 -0.93 -13.39
C ALA A 254 8.01 -2.39 -13.34
N VAL A 255 9.33 -2.57 -13.35
CA VAL A 255 9.96 -3.90 -13.27
C VAL A 255 10.52 -4.09 -11.86
N LEU A 256 9.92 -4.96 -11.06
CA LEU A 256 10.23 -5.24 -9.65
C LEU A 256 10.65 -6.71 -9.45
N THR A 257 11.27 -7.33 -10.45
CA THR A 257 11.69 -8.74 -10.36
C THR A 257 12.66 -8.93 -9.20
N ASP A 258 12.40 -9.94 -8.35
CA ASP A 258 13.16 -10.26 -7.14
C ASP A 258 13.26 -9.10 -6.11
N ALA A 259 12.41 -8.07 -6.21
CA ALA A 259 12.43 -6.95 -5.27
C ALA A 259 11.86 -7.36 -3.89
N ASN A 260 12.41 -6.76 -2.84
CA ASN A 260 11.89 -6.92 -1.47
C ASN A 260 10.94 -5.78 -1.11
N LEU A 261 9.66 -6.08 -0.98
CA LEU A 261 8.60 -5.16 -0.54
C LEU A 261 7.92 -5.65 0.75
N SER A 262 8.63 -6.47 1.54
CA SER A 262 8.07 -7.04 2.76
C SER A 262 7.61 -5.94 3.72
N SER A 263 6.36 -6.03 4.17
CA SER A 263 5.72 -5.05 5.07
C SER A 263 5.66 -3.62 4.52
N ALA A 264 5.79 -3.42 3.21
CA ALA A 264 5.57 -2.12 2.58
C ALA A 264 4.08 -1.78 2.53
N ASP A 265 3.75 -0.49 2.54
CA ASP A 265 2.38 0.00 2.38
C ASP A 265 2.16 0.52 0.96
N LEU A 266 1.49 -0.29 0.14
CA LEU A 266 1.08 0.01 -1.23
C LEU A 266 -0.42 0.33 -1.32
N SER A 267 -1.09 0.72 -0.24
CA SER A 267 -2.53 1.00 -0.28
C SER A 267 -2.87 2.10 -1.30
N GLY A 268 -3.85 1.82 -2.16
CA GLY A 268 -4.27 2.67 -3.27
C GLY A 268 -3.21 2.87 -4.38
N ALA A 269 -2.10 2.12 -4.38
CA ALA A 269 -1.08 2.24 -5.42
C ALA A 269 -1.57 1.71 -6.78
N GLN A 270 -1.01 2.24 -7.87
CA GLN A 270 -1.25 1.77 -9.23
C GLN A 270 -0.08 0.89 -9.68
N LEU A 271 -0.33 -0.38 -9.95
CA LEU A 271 0.63 -1.41 -10.39
C LEU A 271 0.18 -2.08 -11.69
N ILE A 272 -0.59 -1.38 -12.54
CA ILE A 272 -1.12 -1.92 -13.79
C ILE A 272 0.04 -2.43 -14.66
N GLY A 273 -0.01 -3.71 -15.03
CA GLY A 273 1.03 -4.36 -15.85
C GLY A 273 2.43 -4.39 -15.22
N ALA A 274 2.57 -4.15 -13.91
CA ALA A 274 3.87 -4.21 -13.24
C ALA A 274 4.40 -5.64 -13.21
N ASN A 275 5.71 -5.81 -13.35
CA ASN A 275 6.37 -7.11 -13.23
C ASN A 275 6.90 -7.31 -11.80
N LEU A 276 6.24 -8.15 -11.02
CA LEU A 276 6.56 -8.51 -9.63
C LEU A 276 7.00 -9.98 -9.52
N GLN A 277 7.54 -10.56 -10.60
CA GLN A 277 8.04 -11.93 -10.58
C GLN A 277 9.02 -12.14 -9.43
N HIS A 278 8.80 -13.21 -8.66
CA HIS A 278 9.64 -13.61 -7.52
C HIS A 278 9.73 -12.57 -6.39
N ALA A 279 8.92 -11.50 -6.41
CA ALA A 279 9.01 -10.45 -5.41
C ALA A 279 8.64 -10.96 -4.01
N TYR A 280 9.32 -10.43 -2.98
CA TYR A 280 9.01 -10.71 -1.58
C TYR A 280 8.00 -9.69 -1.07
N LEU A 281 6.75 -10.11 -0.88
CA LEU A 281 5.59 -9.28 -0.58
C LEU A 281 4.93 -9.63 0.76
N ARG A 282 5.62 -10.38 1.63
CA ARG A 282 5.07 -10.82 2.91
C ARG A 282 4.60 -9.65 3.75
N ARG A 283 3.37 -9.73 4.24
CA ARG A 283 2.71 -8.69 5.06
C ARG A 283 2.62 -7.31 4.38
N ALA A 284 2.79 -7.22 3.06
CA ALA A 284 2.58 -5.98 2.34
C ALA A 284 1.10 -5.61 2.36
N ASN A 285 0.81 -4.31 2.39
CA ASN A 285 -0.54 -3.79 2.32
C ASN A 285 -0.83 -3.31 0.88
N PHE A 286 -1.78 -3.94 0.22
CA PHE A 286 -2.29 -3.65 -1.12
C PHE A 286 -3.77 -3.23 -1.09
N THR A 287 -4.30 -2.79 0.05
CA THR A 287 -5.71 -2.42 0.13
C THR A 287 -6.07 -1.37 -0.93
N ILE A 288 -7.12 -1.65 -1.71
CA ILE A 288 -7.61 -0.76 -2.77
C ILE A 288 -6.56 -0.51 -3.89
N ALA A 289 -5.46 -1.27 -3.94
CA ALA A 289 -4.47 -1.14 -4.99
C ALA A 289 -4.98 -1.72 -6.31
N ASN A 290 -4.49 -1.17 -7.42
CA ASN A 290 -4.79 -1.67 -8.76
C ASN A 290 -3.59 -2.44 -9.31
N LEU A 291 -3.70 -3.76 -9.39
CA LEU A 291 -2.74 -4.69 -9.98
C LEU A 291 -3.29 -5.39 -11.23
N THR A 292 -4.24 -4.77 -11.95
CA THR A 292 -4.74 -5.29 -13.22
C THR A 292 -3.56 -5.66 -14.13
N THR A 293 -3.61 -6.87 -14.71
CA THR A 293 -2.57 -7.45 -15.58
C THR A 293 -1.15 -7.55 -14.98
N ALA A 294 -0.97 -7.32 -13.68
CA ALA A 294 0.34 -7.45 -13.04
C ALA A 294 0.84 -8.91 -13.07
N ASN A 295 2.17 -9.08 -13.17
CA ASN A 295 2.80 -10.39 -13.17
C ASN A 295 3.41 -10.69 -11.79
N LEU A 296 2.75 -11.53 -11.02
CA LEU A 296 3.11 -11.99 -9.68
C LEU A 296 3.60 -13.46 -9.68
N HIS A 297 4.06 -13.98 -10.82
CA HIS A 297 4.52 -15.37 -10.90
C HIS A 297 5.59 -15.66 -9.83
N LYS A 298 5.35 -16.72 -9.03
CA LYS A 298 6.17 -17.14 -7.87
C LYS A 298 6.46 -16.05 -6.83
N ALA A 299 5.67 -14.98 -6.77
CA ALA A 299 5.83 -13.99 -5.71
C ALA A 299 5.35 -14.53 -4.36
N ASP A 300 5.93 -14.02 -3.26
CA ASP A 300 5.56 -14.40 -1.88
C ASP A 300 4.69 -13.32 -1.23
N LEU A 301 3.37 -13.48 -1.32
CA LEU A 301 2.34 -12.64 -0.71
C LEU A 301 1.84 -13.18 0.65
N GLY A 302 2.64 -13.98 1.35
CA GLY A 302 2.23 -14.58 2.63
C GLY A 302 1.78 -13.53 3.65
N ASN A 303 0.57 -13.65 4.18
CA ASN A 303 -0.06 -12.70 5.11
C ASN A 303 -0.21 -11.26 4.56
N ALA A 304 -0.15 -11.05 3.23
CA ALA A 304 -0.42 -9.75 2.64
C ALA A 304 -1.91 -9.39 2.75
N ASP A 305 -2.21 -8.09 2.78
CA ASP A 305 -3.58 -7.57 2.72
C ASP A 305 -3.87 -7.04 1.32
N LEU A 306 -4.72 -7.72 0.57
CA LEU A 306 -5.18 -7.34 -0.77
C LEU A 306 -6.68 -7.02 -0.77
N SER A 307 -7.28 -6.76 0.39
CA SER A 307 -8.72 -6.49 0.45
C SER A 307 -9.11 -5.28 -0.40
N LEU A 308 -10.22 -5.42 -1.14
CA LEU A 308 -10.71 -4.42 -2.09
C LEU A 308 -9.75 -4.08 -3.25
N ALA A 309 -8.66 -4.83 -3.43
CA ALA A 309 -7.74 -4.62 -4.55
C ALA A 309 -8.33 -5.15 -5.87
N THR A 310 -7.83 -4.64 -6.98
CA THR A 310 -8.12 -5.16 -8.32
C THR A 310 -6.92 -5.93 -8.83
N LEU A 311 -7.07 -7.22 -9.13
CA LEU A 311 -6.07 -8.08 -9.79
C LEU A 311 -6.67 -8.74 -11.05
N GLU A 312 -7.60 -8.07 -11.73
CA GLU A 312 -8.20 -8.57 -12.96
C GLU A 312 -7.10 -8.98 -13.97
N SER A 313 -7.20 -10.19 -14.50
CA SER A 313 -6.23 -10.77 -15.45
C SER A 313 -4.77 -10.81 -14.96
N ALA A 314 -4.52 -10.70 -13.65
CA ALA A 314 -3.17 -10.82 -13.10
C ALA A 314 -2.63 -12.26 -13.19
N ILE A 315 -1.31 -12.39 -13.28
CA ILE A 315 -0.61 -13.69 -13.34
C ILE A 315 -0.08 -14.02 -11.95
N LEU A 316 -0.72 -14.94 -11.23
CA LEU A 316 -0.33 -15.42 -9.90
C LEU A 316 0.14 -16.87 -9.93
N THR A 317 0.62 -17.36 -11.07
CA THR A 317 1.02 -18.76 -11.21
C THR A 317 2.16 -19.09 -10.24
N GLN A 318 2.01 -20.19 -9.49
CA GLN A 318 2.94 -20.62 -8.43
C GLN A 318 3.20 -19.58 -7.33
N ALA A 319 2.37 -18.53 -7.20
CA ALA A 319 2.52 -17.55 -6.13
C ALA A 319 2.13 -18.15 -4.76
N TYR A 320 2.73 -17.63 -3.69
CA TYR A 320 2.39 -17.99 -2.32
C TYR A 320 1.52 -16.90 -1.69
N LEU A 321 0.27 -17.23 -1.37
CA LEU A 321 -0.73 -16.36 -0.75
C LEU A 321 -1.24 -16.93 0.58
N GLY A 322 -0.44 -17.75 1.28
CA GLY A 322 -0.85 -18.35 2.54
C GLY A 322 -1.25 -17.30 3.58
N ASN A 323 -2.46 -17.44 4.15
CA ASN A 323 -3.08 -16.49 5.08
C ASN A 323 -3.30 -15.07 4.54
N ALA A 324 -3.25 -14.85 3.22
CA ALA A 324 -3.51 -13.53 2.65
C ALA A 324 -4.97 -13.12 2.82
N ASN A 325 -5.21 -11.82 2.99
CA ASN A 325 -6.54 -11.23 3.00
C ASN A 325 -6.91 -10.78 1.58
N LEU A 326 -7.88 -11.43 0.96
CA LEU A 326 -8.40 -11.19 -0.40
C LEU A 326 -9.90 -10.88 -0.36
N ARG A 327 -10.40 -10.31 0.75
CA ARG A 327 -11.81 -9.98 0.90
C ARG A 327 -12.24 -8.93 -0.12
N GLN A 328 -13.35 -9.18 -0.81
CA GLN A 328 -13.91 -8.27 -1.81
C GLN A 328 -12.92 -7.86 -2.91
N THR A 329 -11.92 -8.70 -3.17
CA THR A 329 -10.92 -8.47 -4.22
C THR A 329 -11.51 -8.85 -5.57
N ILE A 330 -11.22 -8.04 -6.61
CA ILE A 330 -11.57 -8.36 -8.00
C ILE A 330 -10.44 -9.21 -8.59
N LEU A 331 -10.70 -10.49 -8.80
CA LEU A 331 -9.77 -11.51 -9.30
C LEU A 331 -10.22 -12.11 -10.64
N SER A 332 -11.18 -11.48 -11.32
CA SER A 332 -11.76 -12.00 -12.54
C SER A 332 -10.67 -12.24 -13.60
N ARG A 333 -10.72 -13.40 -14.25
CA ARG A 333 -9.75 -13.85 -15.26
C ARG A 333 -8.30 -14.01 -14.75
N ALA A 334 -8.04 -13.86 -13.46
CA ALA A 334 -6.69 -14.02 -12.91
C ALA A 334 -6.21 -15.48 -12.99
N ASN A 335 -4.90 -15.67 -13.06
CA ASN A 335 -4.29 -16.99 -13.19
C ASN A 335 -3.52 -17.41 -11.94
N PHE A 336 -4.15 -18.27 -11.13
CA PHE A 336 -3.63 -18.90 -9.92
C PHE A 336 -3.12 -20.34 -10.13
N SER A 337 -2.80 -20.75 -11.37
CA SER A 337 -2.36 -22.14 -11.61
C SER A 337 -1.18 -22.49 -10.69
N HIS A 338 -1.31 -23.59 -9.95
CA HIS A 338 -0.34 -24.06 -8.94
C HIS A 338 -0.04 -23.10 -7.78
N ALA A 339 -0.85 -22.06 -7.58
CA ALA A 339 -0.66 -21.13 -6.46
C ALA A 339 -1.03 -21.79 -5.11
N ILE A 340 -0.46 -21.26 -4.01
CA ILE A 340 -0.71 -21.74 -2.65
C ILE A 340 -1.47 -20.66 -1.87
N LEU A 341 -2.76 -20.87 -1.62
CA LEU A 341 -3.68 -19.98 -0.93
C LEU A 341 -4.21 -20.58 0.37
N ASN A 342 -3.46 -21.46 1.03
CA ASN A 342 -3.91 -22.10 2.27
C ASN A 342 -4.28 -21.04 3.33
N ASN A 343 -5.44 -21.20 3.97
CA ASN A 343 -6.03 -20.28 4.95
C ASN A 343 -6.27 -18.84 4.42
N ALA A 344 -6.25 -18.62 3.11
CA ALA A 344 -6.53 -17.30 2.56
C ALA A 344 -8.02 -16.92 2.75
N LYS A 345 -8.28 -15.62 2.90
CA LYS A 345 -9.63 -15.06 3.09
C LYS A 345 -10.14 -14.44 1.79
N LEU A 346 -10.96 -15.14 1.04
CA LEU A 346 -11.55 -14.72 -0.24
C LEU A 346 -13.05 -14.37 -0.12
N ILE A 347 -13.54 -14.01 1.07
CA ILE A 347 -14.95 -13.69 1.29
C ILE A 347 -15.38 -12.56 0.33
N LEU A 348 -16.48 -12.77 -0.38
CA LEU A 348 -17.03 -11.84 -1.39
C LEU A 348 -16.06 -11.49 -2.54
N ALA A 349 -15.01 -12.29 -2.77
CA ALA A 349 -14.11 -12.07 -3.90
C ALA A 349 -14.78 -12.44 -5.23
N ASP A 350 -14.43 -11.70 -6.30
CA ASP A 350 -14.83 -12.04 -7.67
C ASP A 350 -13.73 -12.82 -8.37
N LEU A 351 -13.87 -14.14 -8.43
CA LEU A 351 -13.00 -15.11 -9.11
C LEU A 351 -13.60 -15.56 -10.46
N SER A 352 -14.55 -14.82 -11.03
CA SER A 352 -15.18 -15.23 -12.29
C SER A 352 -14.14 -15.44 -13.41
N TYR A 353 -14.26 -16.53 -14.15
CA TYR A 353 -13.32 -16.93 -15.20
C TYR A 353 -11.86 -17.14 -14.74
N ALA A 354 -11.59 -17.21 -13.44
CA ALA A 354 -10.24 -17.40 -12.93
C ALA A 354 -9.70 -18.79 -13.28
N ARG A 355 -8.39 -18.87 -13.51
CA ARG A 355 -7.67 -20.13 -13.75
C ARG A 355 -7.00 -20.56 -12.46
N MET A 356 -7.44 -21.66 -11.87
CA MET A 356 -7.00 -22.13 -10.55
C MET A 356 -6.60 -23.61 -10.60
N GLN A 357 -6.12 -24.10 -11.76
CA GLN A 357 -5.74 -25.49 -11.93
C GLN A 357 -4.63 -25.86 -10.95
N GLN A 358 -4.79 -26.97 -10.24
CA GLN A 358 -3.84 -27.46 -9.23
C GLN A 358 -3.50 -26.43 -8.13
N ALA A 359 -4.32 -25.40 -7.93
CA ALA A 359 -4.15 -24.47 -6.83
C ALA A 359 -4.43 -25.17 -5.49
N ARG A 360 -3.69 -24.80 -4.45
CA ARG A 360 -3.86 -25.32 -3.09
C ARG A 360 -4.57 -24.28 -2.23
N MET A 361 -5.78 -24.60 -1.79
CA MET A 361 -6.68 -23.72 -1.04
C MET A 361 -7.17 -24.43 0.23
N LEU A 362 -6.30 -25.20 0.88
CA LEU A 362 -6.64 -25.90 2.12
C LEU A 362 -7.08 -24.87 3.18
N HIS A 363 -8.25 -25.07 3.77
CA HIS A 363 -8.83 -24.15 4.77
C HIS A 363 -9.08 -22.70 4.29
N ALA A 364 -9.09 -22.46 2.98
CA ALA A 364 -9.43 -21.14 2.46
C ALA A 364 -10.92 -20.82 2.72
N ASP A 365 -11.23 -19.55 2.93
CA ASP A 365 -12.59 -19.05 3.11
C ASP A 365 -13.03 -18.29 1.86
N LEU A 366 -13.87 -18.90 1.04
CA LEU A 366 -14.49 -18.36 -0.16
C LEU A 366 -16.00 -18.11 0.03
N SER A 367 -16.44 -17.88 1.27
CA SER A 367 -17.86 -17.61 1.53
C SER A 367 -18.36 -16.40 0.73
N ASP A 368 -19.54 -16.54 0.14
CA ASP A 368 -20.18 -15.53 -0.74
C ASP A 368 -19.32 -15.10 -1.96
N ALA A 369 -18.28 -15.86 -2.32
CA ALA A 369 -17.44 -15.53 -3.46
C ALA A 369 -18.14 -15.87 -4.79
N ASN A 370 -17.85 -15.09 -5.83
CA ASN A 370 -18.23 -15.41 -7.20
C ASN A 370 -17.10 -16.21 -7.87
N VAL A 371 -17.31 -17.50 -8.10
CA VAL A 371 -16.37 -18.46 -8.70
C VAL A 371 -16.92 -18.99 -10.03
N ASN A 372 -17.84 -18.24 -10.66
CA ASN A 372 -18.49 -18.65 -11.90
C ASN A 372 -17.49 -18.82 -13.05
N ASP A 373 -17.71 -19.83 -13.89
CA ASP A 373 -16.90 -20.13 -15.07
C ASP A 373 -15.40 -20.36 -14.79
N ALA A 374 -15.01 -20.51 -13.52
CA ALA A 374 -13.62 -20.70 -13.13
C ALA A 374 -13.14 -22.13 -13.41
N ASP A 375 -11.84 -22.29 -13.66
CA ASP A 375 -11.20 -23.58 -13.89
C ASP A 375 -10.43 -24.03 -12.64
N LEU A 376 -11.04 -24.92 -11.85
CA LEU A 376 -10.50 -25.50 -10.62
C LEU A 376 -10.03 -26.95 -10.80
N ARG A 377 -9.70 -27.37 -12.02
CA ARG A 377 -9.25 -28.76 -12.26
C ARG A 377 -8.09 -29.15 -11.36
N GLN A 378 -8.25 -30.30 -10.68
CA GLN A 378 -7.26 -30.85 -9.75
C GLN A 378 -6.86 -29.91 -8.60
N ALA A 379 -7.67 -28.88 -8.31
CA ALA A 379 -7.42 -28.00 -7.17
C ALA A 379 -7.67 -28.73 -5.84
N ASP A 380 -6.94 -28.33 -4.80
CA ASP A 380 -7.10 -28.85 -3.43
C ASP A 380 -7.85 -27.84 -2.57
N LEU A 381 -9.14 -28.06 -2.37
CA LEU A 381 -10.05 -27.26 -1.53
C LEU A 381 -10.50 -28.02 -0.27
N ARG A 382 -9.71 -29.00 0.19
CA ARG A 382 -10.07 -29.75 1.40
C ARG A 382 -10.28 -28.78 2.57
N ARG A 383 -11.36 -28.98 3.32
CA ARG A 383 -11.73 -28.15 4.47
C ARG A 383 -11.91 -26.66 4.17
N ALA A 384 -12.11 -26.29 2.91
CA ALA A 384 -12.43 -24.91 2.55
C ALA A 384 -13.89 -24.55 2.91
N TYR A 385 -14.16 -23.26 3.08
CA TYR A 385 -15.49 -22.72 3.32
C TYR A 385 -15.98 -22.04 2.05
N LEU A 386 -17.14 -22.46 1.55
CA LEU A 386 -17.77 -21.96 0.32
C LEU A 386 -19.27 -21.74 0.54
N THR A 387 -19.65 -21.35 1.77
CA THR A 387 -21.04 -21.03 2.09
C THR A 387 -21.54 -19.93 1.15
N ASN A 388 -22.71 -20.15 0.53
CA ASN A 388 -23.35 -19.24 -0.44
C ASN A 388 -22.48 -18.84 -1.66
N ALA A 389 -21.36 -19.53 -1.90
CA ALA A 389 -20.53 -19.21 -3.06
C ALA A 389 -21.27 -19.56 -4.36
N SER A 390 -21.04 -18.77 -5.40
CA SER A 390 -21.53 -19.04 -6.75
C SER A 390 -20.44 -19.75 -7.54
N LEU A 391 -20.71 -20.95 -8.03
CA LEU A 391 -19.82 -21.80 -8.84
C LEU A 391 -20.51 -22.22 -10.15
N ILE A 392 -21.36 -21.34 -10.70
CA ILE A 392 -22.10 -21.62 -11.93
C ILE A 392 -21.11 -21.91 -13.06
N ASN A 393 -21.32 -23.02 -13.78
CA ASN A 393 -20.46 -23.48 -14.87
C ASN A 393 -18.98 -23.69 -14.51
N ALA A 394 -18.61 -23.69 -13.23
CA ALA A 394 -17.22 -23.90 -12.82
C ALA A 394 -16.76 -25.32 -13.15
N CYS A 395 -15.49 -25.48 -13.53
CA CYS A 395 -14.88 -26.76 -13.83
C CYS A 395 -14.07 -27.27 -12.63
N LEU A 396 -14.61 -28.22 -11.87
CA LEU A 396 -14.01 -28.82 -10.68
C LEU A 396 -13.57 -30.28 -10.90
N ARG A 397 -13.29 -30.68 -12.15
CA ARG A 397 -12.90 -32.06 -12.44
C ARG A 397 -11.68 -32.48 -11.63
N GLU A 398 -11.75 -33.66 -11.03
CA GLU A 398 -10.68 -34.25 -10.20
C GLU A 398 -10.28 -33.38 -8.98
N ALA A 399 -11.07 -32.37 -8.62
CA ALA A 399 -10.78 -31.51 -7.48
C ALA A 399 -10.95 -32.27 -6.15
N GLN A 400 -10.14 -31.91 -5.16
CA GLN A 400 -10.20 -32.44 -3.80
C GLN A 400 -11.03 -31.51 -2.92
N LEU A 401 -12.26 -31.91 -2.59
CA LEU A 401 -13.26 -31.12 -1.87
C LEU A 401 -13.64 -31.78 -0.54
N SER A 402 -12.85 -32.73 -0.05
CA SER A 402 -13.22 -33.47 1.16
C SER A 402 -13.28 -32.56 2.39
N HIS A 403 -14.31 -32.74 3.22
CA HIS A 403 -14.56 -31.97 4.45
C HIS A 403 -14.80 -30.47 4.26
N SER A 404 -15.04 -29.97 3.05
CA SER A 404 -15.42 -28.56 2.84
C SER A 404 -16.90 -28.32 3.12
N THR A 405 -17.25 -27.05 3.33
CA THR A 405 -18.65 -26.61 3.49
C THR A 405 -19.09 -25.82 2.27
N PHE A 406 -20.23 -26.20 1.72
CA PHE A 406 -20.90 -25.61 0.55
C PHE A 406 -22.37 -25.28 0.87
N LEU A 407 -22.67 -24.92 2.12
CA LEU A 407 -24.03 -24.59 2.57
C LEU A 407 -24.62 -23.51 1.66
N GLY A 408 -25.73 -23.80 0.98
CA GLY A 408 -26.40 -22.85 0.07
C GLY A 408 -25.61 -22.48 -1.19
N ALA A 409 -24.51 -23.17 -1.50
CA ALA A 409 -23.69 -22.85 -2.68
C ALA A 409 -24.39 -23.21 -3.99
N ASN A 410 -24.13 -22.43 -5.04
CA ASN A 410 -24.73 -22.62 -6.36
C ASN A 410 -23.74 -23.24 -7.35
N PHE A 411 -23.98 -24.48 -7.75
CA PHE A 411 -23.21 -25.26 -8.72
C PHE A 411 -23.97 -25.49 -10.04
N THR A 412 -24.93 -24.65 -10.40
CA THR A 412 -25.69 -24.86 -11.64
C THR A 412 -24.75 -25.02 -12.84
N GLY A 413 -24.86 -26.12 -13.57
CA GLY A 413 -24.03 -26.44 -14.74
C GLY A 413 -22.55 -26.75 -14.43
N ALA A 414 -22.16 -26.84 -13.16
CA ALA A 414 -20.76 -27.10 -12.79
C ALA A 414 -20.32 -28.53 -13.17
N ASP A 415 -19.04 -28.68 -13.51
CA ASP A 415 -18.44 -29.96 -13.87
C ASP A 415 -17.61 -30.52 -12.70
N LEU A 416 -18.18 -31.47 -11.95
CA LEU A 416 -17.54 -32.12 -10.80
C LEU A 416 -17.09 -33.56 -11.11
N ARG A 417 -16.87 -33.90 -12.39
CA ARG A 417 -16.49 -35.28 -12.75
C ARG A 417 -15.23 -35.72 -12.00
N SER A 418 -15.29 -36.89 -11.39
CA SER A 418 -14.22 -37.49 -10.58
C SER A 418 -13.74 -36.62 -9.40
N ALA A 419 -14.53 -35.63 -8.97
CA ALA A 419 -14.21 -34.82 -7.79
C ALA A 419 -14.44 -35.63 -6.50
N SER A 420 -13.63 -35.36 -5.48
CA SER A 420 -13.77 -35.99 -4.16
C SER A 420 -14.48 -35.06 -3.18
N LEU A 421 -15.78 -35.29 -2.94
CA LEU A 421 -16.62 -34.58 -1.98
C LEU A 421 -16.82 -35.35 -0.66
N ALA A 422 -15.91 -36.28 -0.33
CA ALA A 422 -16.07 -37.09 0.87
C ALA A 422 -16.18 -36.23 2.14
N SER A 423 -17.22 -36.48 2.93
CA SER A 423 -17.54 -35.72 4.15
C SER A 423 -17.76 -34.21 3.93
N ALA A 424 -18.02 -33.77 2.70
CA ALA A 424 -18.38 -32.38 2.42
C ALA A 424 -19.81 -32.08 2.88
N ASN A 425 -20.07 -30.86 3.32
CA ASN A 425 -21.42 -30.40 3.66
C ASN A 425 -22.01 -29.62 2.49
N LEU A 426 -22.96 -30.19 1.76
CA LEU A 426 -23.66 -29.55 0.65
C LEU A 426 -25.10 -29.17 1.01
N THR A 427 -25.45 -29.06 2.28
CA THR A 427 -26.83 -28.75 2.68
C THR A 427 -27.35 -27.50 1.94
N PHE A 428 -28.56 -27.57 1.37
CA PHE A 428 -29.17 -26.52 0.53
C PHE A 428 -28.42 -26.12 -0.75
N ALA A 429 -27.38 -26.84 -1.16
CA ALA A 429 -26.67 -26.51 -2.40
C ALA A 429 -27.53 -26.75 -3.64
N ASN A 430 -27.37 -25.90 -4.66
CA ASN A 430 -27.98 -26.10 -5.97
C ASN A 430 -27.00 -26.78 -6.92
N LEU A 431 -27.27 -28.02 -7.34
CA LEU A 431 -26.48 -28.77 -8.32
C LEU A 431 -27.28 -29.03 -9.62
N GLN A 432 -28.21 -28.14 -9.97
CA GLN A 432 -28.96 -28.23 -11.22
C GLN A 432 -28.03 -28.37 -12.43
N HIS A 433 -28.32 -29.33 -13.30
CA HIS A 433 -27.53 -29.60 -14.52
C HIS A 433 -26.03 -29.87 -14.29
N ALA A 434 -25.60 -30.14 -13.04
CA ALA A 434 -24.20 -30.42 -12.75
C ALA A 434 -23.78 -31.79 -13.31
N HIS A 435 -22.51 -31.89 -13.73
CA HIS A 435 -21.92 -33.15 -14.19
C HIS A 435 -21.17 -33.83 -13.03
N LEU A 436 -21.74 -34.92 -12.50
CA LEU A 436 -21.26 -35.57 -11.27
C LEU A 436 -20.64 -36.95 -11.53
N ALA A 437 -20.33 -37.26 -12.79
CA ALA A 437 -19.89 -38.61 -13.12
C ALA A 437 -18.60 -39.00 -12.38
N ASP A 438 -18.59 -40.19 -11.77
CA ASP A 438 -17.51 -40.72 -10.93
C ASP A 438 -17.14 -39.85 -9.70
N ALA A 439 -17.98 -38.88 -9.32
CA ALA A 439 -17.74 -38.08 -8.13
C ALA A 439 -17.97 -38.91 -6.85
N ASN A 440 -17.14 -38.68 -5.84
CA ASN A 440 -17.19 -39.40 -4.56
C ASN A 440 -17.92 -38.58 -3.49
N PHE A 441 -19.07 -39.05 -3.03
CA PHE A 441 -19.89 -38.41 -1.99
C PHE A 441 -19.89 -39.16 -0.65
N ASN A 442 -18.91 -40.02 -0.38
CA ASN A 442 -18.83 -40.79 0.86
C ASN A 442 -18.99 -39.89 2.10
N HIS A 443 -20.04 -40.12 2.90
CA HIS A 443 -20.36 -39.35 4.11
C HIS A 443 -20.64 -37.85 3.88
N ALA A 444 -20.90 -37.42 2.65
CA ALA A 444 -21.31 -36.05 2.38
C ALA A 444 -22.73 -35.78 2.90
N SER A 445 -22.98 -34.59 3.43
CA SER A 445 -24.34 -34.12 3.73
C SER A 445 -24.98 -33.60 2.45
N LEU A 446 -26.07 -34.23 2.01
CA LEU A 446 -26.84 -33.86 0.82
C LEU A 446 -28.26 -33.37 1.18
N VAL A 447 -28.44 -32.87 2.40
CA VAL A 447 -29.76 -32.43 2.90
C VAL A 447 -30.27 -31.24 2.08
N HIS A 448 -31.47 -31.37 1.50
CA HIS A 448 -32.11 -30.34 0.66
C HIS A 448 -31.28 -29.87 -0.54
N VAL A 449 -30.48 -30.76 -1.11
CA VAL A 449 -29.74 -30.48 -2.35
C VAL A 449 -30.66 -30.54 -3.57
N ASN A 450 -30.58 -29.54 -4.45
CA ASN A 450 -31.29 -29.56 -5.73
C ASN A 450 -30.44 -30.27 -6.81
N LEU A 451 -30.92 -31.40 -7.33
CA LEU A 451 -30.23 -32.20 -8.35
C LEU A 451 -30.94 -32.22 -9.71
N ALA A 452 -31.90 -31.31 -9.95
CA ALA A 452 -32.68 -31.36 -11.18
C ALA A 452 -31.79 -31.27 -12.43
N GLY A 453 -31.91 -32.26 -13.32
CA GLY A 453 -31.10 -32.36 -14.54
C GLY A 453 -29.62 -32.70 -14.32
N ALA A 454 -29.17 -33.00 -13.10
CA ALA A 454 -27.79 -33.38 -12.83
C ALA A 454 -27.47 -34.78 -13.39
N ASN A 455 -26.29 -34.94 -13.97
CA ASN A 455 -25.80 -36.25 -14.42
C ASN A 455 -25.07 -36.96 -13.27
N THR A 456 -25.74 -37.90 -12.62
CA THR A 456 -25.22 -38.67 -11.47
C THR A 456 -24.59 -40.03 -11.85
N THR A 457 -24.35 -40.28 -13.14
CA THR A 457 -23.83 -41.57 -13.62
C THR A 457 -22.56 -41.98 -12.89
N ALA A 458 -22.54 -43.17 -12.27
CA ALA A 458 -21.39 -43.68 -11.51
C ALA A 458 -20.91 -42.80 -10.33
N ALA A 459 -21.69 -41.83 -9.89
CA ALA A 459 -21.41 -41.12 -8.64
C ALA A 459 -21.54 -42.09 -7.45
N VAL A 460 -20.52 -42.13 -6.59
CA VAL A 460 -20.42 -43.12 -5.51
C VAL A 460 -21.04 -42.58 -4.23
N ASN A 461 -21.87 -43.41 -3.59
CA ASN A 461 -22.49 -43.15 -2.28
C ASN A 461 -23.26 -41.82 -2.19
N MET A 462 -23.86 -41.40 -3.29
CA MET A 462 -24.99 -40.48 -3.26
C MET A 462 -26.23 -41.25 -2.76
N THR A 463 -26.32 -41.51 -1.47
CA THR A 463 -27.62 -41.76 -0.85
C THR A 463 -28.22 -40.39 -0.60
N PRO A 464 -29.32 -40.00 -1.26
CA PRO A 464 -30.06 -38.82 -0.86
C PRO A 464 -30.48 -39.09 0.59
N ALA A 465 -29.80 -38.47 1.56
CA ALA A 465 -30.35 -38.37 2.89
C ALA A 465 -31.58 -37.50 2.70
N ASN A 466 -32.73 -38.17 2.63
CA ASN A 466 -34.05 -37.63 2.34
C ASN A 466 -34.35 -37.36 0.85
N SER A 467 -34.78 -38.39 0.13
CA SER A 467 -36.04 -38.25 -0.63
C SER A 467 -37.17 -38.03 0.38
N VAL A 468 -37.19 -36.86 1.01
CA VAL A 468 -38.34 -36.44 1.81
C VAL A 468 -39.41 -36.12 0.78
N GLU A 469 -40.46 -36.95 0.79
CA GLU A 469 -41.82 -36.53 0.46
C GLU A 469 -41.92 -35.03 0.69
N VAL A 470 -42.37 -34.28 -0.32
CA VAL A 470 -42.87 -32.90 -0.17
C VAL A 470 -43.24 -32.68 1.29
N ASN A 471 -42.41 -31.93 2.05
CA ASN A 471 -42.65 -31.70 3.46
C ASN A 471 -44.15 -31.43 3.56
N SER A 472 -44.88 -32.32 4.25
CA SER A 472 -46.32 -32.14 4.40
C SER A 472 -46.51 -30.70 4.85
N ILE A 473 -47.46 -29.98 4.25
CA ILE A 473 -47.68 -28.55 4.51
C ILE A 473 -47.68 -28.27 6.03
N GLU A 474 -48.09 -29.26 6.83
CA GLU A 474 -48.01 -29.30 8.29
C GLU A 474 -46.59 -29.19 8.89
N ALA A 475 -45.56 -29.83 8.33
CA ALA A 475 -44.17 -29.74 8.80
C ALA A 475 -43.55 -28.36 8.52
N ILE A 476 -43.82 -27.78 7.33
CA ILE A 476 -43.42 -26.40 7.00
C ILE A 476 -44.18 -25.40 7.90
N ARG A 477 -45.47 -25.62 8.12
CA ARG A 477 -46.29 -24.82 9.03
C ARG A 477 -45.78 -24.85 10.46
N THR A 478 -45.41 -26.03 10.97
CA THR A 478 -44.86 -26.18 12.33
C THR A 478 -43.52 -25.47 12.47
N GLN A 479 -42.66 -25.51 11.44
CA GLN A 479 -41.39 -24.78 11.42
C GLN A 479 -41.60 -23.26 11.31
N LEU A 480 -42.56 -22.79 10.51
CA LEU A 480 -42.93 -21.37 10.43
C LEU A 480 -43.51 -20.86 11.75
N GLU A 481 -44.40 -21.61 12.41
CA GLU A 481 -44.96 -21.23 13.72
C GLU A 481 -43.88 -21.18 14.83
N GLN A 482 -42.85 -22.04 14.76
CA GLN A 482 -41.71 -22.00 15.69
C GLN A 482 -40.77 -20.81 15.44
N VAL A 483 -40.49 -20.48 14.16
CA VAL A 483 -39.64 -19.33 13.81
C VAL A 483 -40.36 -18.00 14.06
N ASP A 484 -41.66 -17.91 13.75
CA ASP A 484 -42.50 -16.74 14.01
C ASP A 484 -42.70 -16.50 15.52
N GLY A 485 -42.98 -17.56 16.30
CA GLY A 485 -43.02 -17.48 17.75
C GLY A 485 -41.67 -17.09 18.37
N GLY A 486 -40.57 -17.58 17.80
CA GLY A 486 -39.20 -17.24 18.20
C GLY A 486 -38.83 -15.79 17.88
N LEU A 487 -39.13 -15.29 16.67
CA LEU A 487 -38.87 -13.90 16.28
C LEU A 487 -39.73 -12.92 17.08
N THR A 488 -41.01 -13.23 17.28
CA THR A 488 -41.95 -12.38 18.02
C THR A 488 -41.51 -12.25 19.49
N SER A 489 -41.14 -13.35 20.14
CA SER A 489 -40.58 -13.32 21.50
C SER A 489 -39.28 -12.51 21.57
N ARG A 490 -38.37 -12.68 20.60
CA ARG A 490 -37.07 -11.99 20.57
C ARG A 490 -37.19 -10.50 20.26
N LEU A 491 -38.15 -10.09 19.44
CA LEU A 491 -38.46 -8.67 19.18
C LEU A 491 -39.03 -7.99 20.43
N VAL A 492 -39.89 -8.69 21.18
CA VAL A 492 -40.37 -8.22 22.49
C VAL A 492 -39.20 -8.08 23.48
N ASP A 493 -38.25 -9.02 23.50
CA ASP A 493 -37.06 -8.92 24.34
C ASP A 493 -36.14 -7.74 23.94
N VAL A 494 -36.00 -7.48 22.63
CA VAL A 494 -35.25 -6.33 22.10
C VAL A 494 -35.95 -5.01 22.45
N GLU A 495 -37.27 -4.91 22.30
CA GLU A 495 -38.04 -3.74 22.71
C GLU A 495 -37.94 -3.47 24.21
N ASP A 496 -37.99 -4.52 25.05
CA ASP A 496 -37.85 -4.38 26.49
C ASP A 496 -36.43 -3.96 26.91
N LEU A 497 -35.39 -4.48 26.23
CA LEU A 497 -34.00 -4.05 26.41
C LEU A 497 -33.77 -2.61 25.94
N LEU A 498 -34.36 -2.20 24.81
CA LEU A 498 -34.30 -0.82 24.32
C LEU A 498 -34.99 0.17 25.28
N ARG A 499 -36.11 -0.23 25.88
CA ARG A 499 -36.81 0.56 26.91
C ARG A 499 -35.97 0.71 28.18
N LYS A 500 -35.33 -0.37 28.63
CA LYS A 500 -34.38 -0.34 29.77
C LYS A 500 -33.15 0.53 29.47
N LEU A 501 -32.66 0.52 28.23
CA LEU A 501 -31.56 1.37 27.78
C LEU A 501 -31.94 2.86 27.74
N ASP A 502 -33.14 3.20 27.25
CA ASP A 502 -33.64 4.58 27.27
C ASP A 502 -33.82 5.10 28.70
N GLU A 503 -34.37 4.26 29.59
CA GLU A 503 -34.54 4.60 31.01
C GLU A 503 -33.18 4.79 31.72
N GLY A 504 -32.23 3.88 31.48
CA GLY A 504 -30.86 4.02 31.98
C GLY A 504 -30.14 5.28 31.46
N LEU A 505 -30.33 5.63 30.18
CA LEU A 505 -29.80 6.86 29.58
C LEU A 505 -30.43 8.12 30.17
N ARG A 506 -31.73 8.11 30.46
CA ARG A 506 -32.41 9.24 31.12
C ARG A 506 -31.91 9.44 32.55
N ILE A 507 -31.72 8.36 33.30
CA ILE A 507 -31.16 8.41 34.66
C ILE A 507 -29.73 8.97 34.61
N LEU A 508 -28.87 8.43 33.73
CA LEU A 508 -27.50 8.94 33.53
C LEU A 508 -27.50 10.43 33.12
N THR A 509 -28.39 10.84 32.23
CA THR A 509 -28.48 12.23 31.75
C THR A 509 -28.97 13.19 32.84
N PHE A 510 -29.92 12.75 33.66
CA PHE A 510 -30.42 13.49 34.82
C PHE A 510 -29.32 13.66 35.89
N GLU A 511 -28.63 12.58 36.24
CA GLU A 511 -27.53 12.59 37.21
C GLU A 511 -26.31 13.40 36.73
N ILE A 512 -25.99 13.40 35.43
CA ILE A 512 -24.96 14.28 34.83
C ILE A 512 -25.35 15.75 34.98
N ARG A 513 -26.64 16.07 34.79
CA ARG A 513 -27.15 17.43 34.94
C ARG A 513 -27.09 17.88 36.40
N GLU A 514 -27.51 17.04 37.34
CA GLU A 514 -27.42 17.29 38.79
C GLU A 514 -25.96 17.45 39.25
N ALA A 515 -25.05 16.56 38.83
CA ALA A 515 -23.63 16.65 39.17
C ALA A 515 -22.97 17.92 38.61
N ARG A 516 -23.36 18.38 37.41
CA ARG A 516 -22.94 19.68 36.85
C ARG A 516 -23.53 20.86 37.63
N ALA A 517 -24.79 20.77 38.06
CA ALA A 517 -25.42 21.81 38.88
C ALA A 517 -24.81 21.91 40.30
N ALA A 518 -24.39 20.77 40.88
CA ALA A 518 -23.75 20.69 42.19
C ALA A 518 -22.27 21.11 42.20
N SER A 519 -21.64 21.31 41.04
CA SER A 519 -20.21 21.63 40.91
C SER A 519 -19.82 23.09 41.20
N GLN A 520 -20.68 23.87 41.85
CA GLN A 520 -20.33 25.18 42.43
C GLN A 520 -21.01 25.45 43.78
N PRO A 521 -20.39 25.08 44.91
CA PRO A 521 -20.54 25.84 46.14
C PRO A 521 -19.20 26.46 46.52
N SER A 522 -19.18 27.77 46.78
CA SER A 522 -18.05 28.46 47.38
C SER A 522 -17.93 28.08 48.85
N ILE A 523 -17.35 26.91 49.15
CA ILE A 523 -17.08 26.47 50.52
C ILE A 523 -15.74 27.09 50.98
N PRO A 524 -15.72 27.94 52.02
CA PRO A 524 -14.49 28.52 52.55
C PRO A 524 -13.49 27.44 52.98
N ALA A 525 -12.19 27.65 52.75
CA ALA A 525 -11.13 26.66 53.02
C ALA A 525 -11.02 26.21 54.50
N SER A 526 -11.72 26.88 55.43
CA SER A 526 -11.72 26.59 56.86
C SER A 526 -12.75 25.54 57.32
N ASP A 527 -13.70 25.11 56.47
CA ASP A 527 -14.79 24.20 56.87
C ASP A 527 -14.54 22.75 56.45
N LEU A 528 -13.72 22.05 57.23
CA LEU A 528 -13.34 20.64 56.99
C LEU A 528 -14.56 19.69 57.03
N GLU A 529 -15.58 20.01 57.82
CA GLU A 529 -16.75 19.13 58.00
C GLU A 529 -17.74 19.28 56.84
N GLY A 530 -17.84 20.47 56.25
CA GLY A 530 -18.49 20.71 54.96
C GLY A 530 -17.87 19.92 53.81
N TYR A 531 -16.52 19.90 53.72
CA TYR A 531 -15.81 19.11 52.70
C TYR A 531 -15.98 17.59 52.91
N LYS A 532 -16.03 17.09 54.15
CA LYS A 532 -16.30 15.66 54.42
C LYS A 532 -17.71 15.25 54.01
N ARG A 533 -18.73 16.07 54.29
CA ARG A 533 -20.10 15.80 53.84
C ARG A 533 -20.17 15.79 52.31
N LEU A 534 -19.55 16.76 51.65
CA LEU A 534 -19.48 16.82 50.19
C LEU A 534 -18.79 15.57 49.61
N ALA A 535 -17.66 15.14 50.19
CA ALA A 535 -16.96 13.93 49.77
C ALA A 535 -17.79 12.64 50.01
N ALA A 536 -18.54 12.55 51.11
CA ALA A 536 -19.44 11.43 51.37
C ALA A 536 -20.61 11.38 50.37
N THR A 537 -21.16 12.54 49.99
CA THR A 537 -22.20 12.65 48.95
C THR A 537 -21.64 12.24 47.59
N TYR A 538 -20.45 12.72 47.21
CA TYR A 538 -19.77 12.29 45.97
C TYR A 538 -19.44 10.80 45.98
N TYR A 539 -19.08 10.22 47.12
CA TYR A 539 -18.78 8.79 47.22
C TYR A 539 -20.03 7.91 47.08
N GLN A 540 -21.15 8.31 47.70
CA GLN A 540 -22.45 7.66 47.49
C GLN A 540 -22.92 7.78 46.04
N GLN A 541 -22.83 8.98 45.44
CA GLN A 541 -23.17 9.19 44.04
C GLN A 541 -22.27 8.36 43.11
N HIS A 542 -20.96 8.29 43.37
CA HIS A 542 -20.03 7.48 42.58
C HIS A 542 -20.35 5.98 42.63
N HIS A 543 -20.84 5.45 43.76
CA HIS A 543 -21.27 4.04 43.85
C HIS A 543 -22.50 3.78 42.98
N VAL A 544 -23.52 4.64 43.08
CA VAL A 544 -24.74 4.56 42.26
C VAL A 544 -24.41 4.68 40.77
N TRP A 545 -23.49 5.57 40.42
CA TRP A 545 -22.96 5.73 39.08
C TRP A 545 -22.28 4.48 38.53
N ARG A 546 -21.46 3.84 39.36
CA ARG A 546 -20.74 2.63 38.97
C ARG A 546 -21.70 1.46 38.72
N GLU A 547 -22.74 1.33 39.54
CA GLU A 547 -23.78 0.31 39.34
C GLU A 547 -24.61 0.59 38.08
N ALA A 548 -25.06 1.83 37.87
CA ALA A 548 -25.80 2.22 36.67
C ALA A 548 -25.00 1.99 35.38
N VAL A 549 -23.70 2.31 35.36
CA VAL A 549 -22.82 2.05 34.21
C VAL A 549 -22.60 0.57 33.98
N ASN A 550 -22.47 -0.23 35.04
CA ASN A 550 -22.33 -1.68 34.92
C ASN A 550 -23.61 -2.35 34.42
N GLU A 551 -24.77 -1.89 34.87
CA GLU A 551 -26.08 -2.37 34.42
C GLU A 551 -26.34 -1.98 32.95
N PHE A 552 -25.98 -0.76 32.56
CA PHE A 552 -25.98 -0.31 31.16
C PHE A 552 -25.05 -1.16 30.28
N ARG A 553 -23.82 -1.43 30.75
CA ARG A 553 -22.86 -2.25 30.02
C ARG A 553 -23.37 -3.68 29.84
N THR A 554 -23.96 -4.25 30.89
CA THR A 554 -24.53 -5.61 30.87
C THR A 554 -25.69 -5.67 29.88
N SER A 555 -26.58 -4.67 29.91
CA SER A 555 -27.71 -4.55 28.97
C SER A 555 -27.25 -4.39 27.52
N CYS A 556 -26.21 -3.60 27.25
CA CYS A 556 -25.60 -3.48 25.92
C CYS A 556 -24.99 -4.79 25.41
N THR A 557 -24.29 -5.54 26.27
CA THR A 557 -23.81 -6.88 25.91
C THR A 557 -24.97 -7.82 25.63
N GLN A 558 -26.00 -7.82 26.46
CA GLN A 558 -27.14 -8.71 26.28
C GLN A 558 -27.92 -8.38 25.02
N LEU A 559 -28.12 -7.09 24.71
CA LEU A 559 -28.70 -6.61 23.45
C LEU A 559 -27.87 -7.04 22.25
N ARG A 560 -26.53 -6.97 22.34
CA ARG A 560 -25.65 -7.43 21.26
C ARG A 560 -25.83 -8.93 20.99
N TRP A 561 -25.85 -9.76 22.03
CA TRP A 561 -26.10 -11.19 21.88
C TRP A 561 -27.51 -11.47 21.33
N THR A 562 -28.54 -10.79 21.83
CA THR A 562 -29.92 -10.96 21.32
C THR A 562 -30.06 -10.47 19.89
N LEU A 563 -29.37 -9.40 19.48
CA LEU A 563 -29.34 -8.93 18.09
C LEU A 563 -28.56 -9.88 17.19
N GLU A 564 -27.44 -10.45 17.64
CA GLU A 564 -26.69 -11.46 16.89
C GLU A 564 -27.56 -12.73 16.68
N GLU A 565 -28.28 -13.17 17.72
CA GLU A 565 -29.20 -14.31 17.59
C GLU A 565 -30.48 -13.97 16.81
N ALA A 566 -31.03 -12.76 16.92
CA ALA A 566 -32.18 -12.32 16.12
C ALA A 566 -31.79 -12.13 14.65
N HIS A 567 -30.56 -11.68 14.37
CA HIS A 567 -29.99 -11.62 13.03
C HIS A 567 -29.83 -13.03 12.46
N GLN A 568 -29.32 -13.98 13.25
CA GLN A 568 -29.25 -15.38 12.85
C GLN A 568 -30.66 -15.96 12.60
N ALA A 569 -31.63 -15.72 13.48
CA ALA A 569 -33.02 -16.17 13.29
C ALA A 569 -33.70 -15.51 12.08
N TYR A 570 -33.41 -14.23 11.81
CA TYR A 570 -33.86 -13.54 10.60
C TYR A 570 -33.23 -14.14 9.34
N TRP A 571 -31.95 -14.50 9.38
CA TRP A 571 -31.30 -15.21 8.27
C TRP A 571 -31.82 -16.62 8.10
N ASP A 572 -32.11 -17.33 9.19
CA ASP A 572 -32.73 -18.65 9.14
C ASP A 572 -34.15 -18.54 8.55
N LEU A 573 -34.93 -17.53 8.93
CA LEU A 573 -36.24 -17.22 8.34
C LEU A 573 -36.12 -16.80 6.86
N HIS A 574 -35.18 -15.92 6.52
CA HIS A 574 -34.97 -15.46 5.14
C HIS A 574 -34.51 -16.60 4.23
N THR A 575 -33.65 -17.48 4.75
CA THR A 575 -33.22 -18.71 4.08
C THR A 575 -34.40 -19.65 3.92
N LEU A 576 -35.20 -19.87 4.98
CA LEU A 576 -36.40 -20.69 4.96
C LEU A 576 -37.46 -20.16 3.98
N ILE A 577 -37.72 -18.85 3.94
CA ILE A 577 -38.63 -18.19 2.98
C ILE A 577 -38.13 -18.40 1.55
N ARG A 578 -36.82 -18.27 1.29
CA ARG A 578 -36.26 -18.55 -0.03
C ARG A 578 -36.31 -20.04 -0.39
N THR A 579 -36.12 -20.94 0.59
CA THR A 579 -36.26 -22.38 0.40
C THR A 579 -37.72 -22.77 0.12
N ILE A 580 -38.68 -22.16 0.79
CA ILE A 580 -40.11 -22.33 0.55
C ILE A 580 -40.48 -21.76 -0.83
N GLY A 581 -40.02 -20.56 -1.17
CA GLY A 581 -40.23 -19.96 -2.49
C GLY A 581 -39.70 -20.85 -3.62
N ALA A 582 -38.46 -21.33 -3.51
CA ALA A 582 -37.88 -22.26 -4.47
C ALA A 582 -38.63 -23.60 -4.54
N SER A 583 -39.13 -24.12 -3.40
CA SER A 583 -39.91 -25.36 -3.34
C SER A 583 -41.30 -25.20 -3.95
N ILE A 584 -41.96 -24.05 -3.75
CA ILE A 584 -43.25 -23.70 -4.35
C ILE A 584 -43.11 -23.62 -5.87
N VAL A 585 -42.07 -22.94 -6.39
CA VAL A 585 -41.79 -22.86 -7.83
C VAL A 585 -41.57 -24.26 -8.44
N VAL A 586 -40.86 -25.15 -7.73
CA VAL A 586 -40.65 -26.54 -8.18
C VAL A 586 -41.95 -27.35 -8.17
N VAL A 587 -42.81 -27.21 -7.16
CA VAL A 587 -44.11 -27.88 -7.10
C VAL A 587 -45.06 -27.37 -8.19
N LEU A 588 -45.08 -26.05 -8.42
CA LEU A 588 -45.90 -25.42 -9.46
C LEU A 588 -45.45 -25.84 -10.86
N ARG A 589 -44.14 -25.82 -11.15
CA ARG A 589 -43.60 -26.32 -12.42
C ARG A 589 -43.89 -27.82 -12.60
N SER A 590 -43.81 -28.61 -11.52
CA SER A 590 -44.15 -30.04 -11.57
C SER A 590 -45.64 -30.26 -11.86
N TRP A 591 -46.54 -29.41 -11.33
CA TRP A 591 -47.97 -29.45 -11.63
C TRP A 591 -48.28 -29.03 -13.07
N VAL A 592 -47.66 -27.96 -13.58
CA VAL A 592 -47.79 -27.54 -14.99
C VAL A 592 -47.38 -28.65 -15.95
N THR A 593 -46.28 -29.35 -15.62
CA THR A 593 -45.80 -30.51 -16.41
C THR A 593 -46.73 -31.72 -16.30
N LEU A 594 -47.36 -31.95 -15.14
CA LEU A 594 -48.30 -33.05 -14.92
C LEU A 594 -49.66 -32.83 -15.61
N PHE A 595 -50.09 -31.58 -15.76
CA PHE A 595 -51.41 -31.22 -16.31
C PHE A 595 -51.38 -30.75 -17.77
N GLN A 596 -50.22 -30.72 -18.44
CA GLN A 596 -50.06 -30.30 -19.85
C GLN A 596 -50.71 -28.92 -20.15
N LEU A 597 -50.52 -27.95 -19.26
CA LEU A 597 -50.95 -26.58 -19.51
C LEU A 597 -49.88 -25.89 -20.37
N GLU A 598 -50.00 -26.02 -21.69
CA GLU A 598 -49.18 -25.32 -22.68
C GLU A 598 -49.64 -23.85 -22.81
N ASP A 599 -49.12 -22.94 -21.98
CA ASP A 599 -49.07 -21.52 -22.33
C ASP A 599 -47.95 -20.79 -21.57
N GLU A 600 -46.84 -20.49 -22.29
CA GLU A 600 -45.62 -19.88 -21.74
C GLU A 600 -45.83 -18.47 -21.16
N GLU A 601 -46.86 -17.73 -21.59
CA GLU A 601 -47.16 -16.37 -21.08
C GLU A 601 -47.64 -16.36 -19.62
N THR A 602 -48.22 -17.45 -19.11
CA THR A 602 -48.66 -17.54 -17.70
C THR A 602 -47.55 -17.90 -16.72
N LEU A 603 -46.40 -18.39 -17.20
CA LEU A 603 -45.27 -18.81 -16.36
C LEU A 603 -44.45 -17.61 -15.86
N ASP A 604 -44.29 -16.56 -16.68
CA ASP A 604 -43.57 -15.34 -16.29
C ASP A 604 -44.36 -14.51 -15.26
N GLU A 605 -45.70 -14.51 -15.30
CA GLU A 605 -46.54 -13.86 -14.26
C GLU A 605 -46.49 -14.55 -12.89
N TRP A 606 -46.08 -15.82 -12.82
CA TRP A 606 -45.97 -16.57 -11.56
C TRP A 606 -44.54 -16.59 -10.98
N ASP A 607 -43.52 -16.41 -11.82
CA ASP A 607 -42.11 -16.27 -11.40
C ASP A 607 -41.78 -14.85 -10.88
N THR A 608 -42.62 -13.85 -11.19
CA THR A 608 -42.51 -12.45 -10.70
C THR A 608 -43.16 -12.28 -9.33
#